data_AF-A0A5C7QFA5-F1
#
_entry.id   AF-A0A5C7QFA5-F1
#
_cell.length_a   1.000
_cell.length_b   1.000
_cell.length_c   1.000
_cell.angle_alpha   90.00
_cell.angle_beta   90.00
_cell.angle_gamma   90.00
#
_symmetry.space_group_name_H-M   'P 1'
#
loop_
_entity.id
_entity.type
_entity.pdbx_description
1 polymer ?
#
loop_
_entity_poly.entity_id
_entity_poly.type
_entity_poly.pdbx_seq_one_letter_code
_entity_poly.pdbx_strand_id
1 'polypeptide(L)'
;MASNYKVATGAGVALVSLAAMTPQPKSEGVRYARRTHSADSALHQEGAYIELVWSMIEDQSAYATLLTQFGLGSATYATVTVYVPNERYIYTRYNGVALLPEASQRDYFIRDVVIVVRDLSAL
;
A
#
# COMPACT_ATOMS: atom_id res chain seq x y z
N MET A 1 18.54 -3.98 -4.20
CA MET A 1 18.06 -2.74 -3.56
C MET A 1 17.19 -3.13 -2.40
N ALA A 2 17.45 -2.64 -1.19
CA ALA A 2 16.61 -2.94 -0.03
C ALA A 2 15.25 -2.24 -0.18
N SER A 3 14.17 -2.98 0.03
CA SER A 3 12.81 -2.43 0.10
C SER A 3 12.71 -1.41 1.25
N ASN A 4 12.18 -0.23 0.98
CA ASN A 4 12.06 0.86 1.97
C ASN A 4 10.64 1.41 2.02
N TYR A 5 9.67 0.51 2.20
CA TYR A 5 8.26 0.89 2.25
C TYR A 5 7.97 1.60 3.58
N LYS A 6 7.29 2.75 3.49
CA LYS A 6 6.89 3.54 4.66
C LYS A 6 5.44 4.01 4.57
N VAL A 7 4.80 4.17 5.72
CA VAL A 7 3.40 4.60 5.83
C VAL A 7 3.19 5.51 7.03
N ALA A 8 2.22 6.41 6.91
CA ALA A 8 1.57 7.06 8.03
C ALA A 8 0.08 7.26 7.70
N THR A 9 -0.74 7.33 8.74
CA THR A 9 -2.16 7.69 8.61
C THR A 9 -2.30 9.18 8.31
N GLY A 10 -3.34 9.53 7.55
CA GLY A 10 -3.60 10.89 7.07
C GLY A 10 -2.97 11.19 5.71
N ALA A 11 -3.39 12.31 5.11
CA ALA A 11 -2.88 12.81 3.83
C ALA A 11 -1.80 13.88 4.06
N GLY A 12 -0.85 13.98 3.12
CA GLY A 12 0.13 15.06 3.11
C GLY A 12 1.26 14.91 4.14
N VAL A 13 1.47 13.71 4.70
CA VAL A 13 2.48 13.51 5.75
C VAL A 13 3.90 13.67 5.19
N ALA A 14 4.76 14.37 5.93
CA ALA A 14 6.16 14.57 5.54
C ALA A 14 6.94 13.24 5.50
N LEU A 15 7.91 13.10 4.58
CA LEU A 15 8.70 11.86 4.44
C LEU A 15 9.41 11.46 5.75
N VAL A 16 9.88 12.45 6.53
CA VAL A 16 10.53 12.21 7.83
C VAL A 16 9.58 11.62 8.88
N SER A 17 8.28 11.88 8.74
CA SER A 17 7.23 11.42 9.65
C SER A 17 6.62 10.08 9.24
N LEU A 18 7.03 9.52 8.09
CA LEU A 18 6.59 8.20 7.64
C LEU A 18 7.34 7.11 8.40
N ALA A 19 6.60 6.19 9.02
CA ALA A 19 7.15 5.05 9.72
C ALA A 19 7.45 3.91 8.74
N ALA A 20 8.52 3.15 8.98
CA ALA A 20 8.80 1.95 8.19
C ALA A 20 7.72 0.89 8.42
N MET A 21 7.18 0.33 7.33
CA MET A 21 6.22 -0.78 7.42
C MET A 21 6.93 -1.98 8.03
N THR A 22 6.34 -2.57 9.07
CA THR A 22 6.94 -3.72 9.75
C THR A 22 5.86 -4.78 9.97
N PRO A 23 5.93 -5.95 9.30
CA PRO A 23 6.97 -6.40 8.35
C PRO A 23 6.96 -5.66 7.00
N GLN A 24 8.07 -5.72 6.24
CA GLN A 24 8.17 -5.10 4.91
C GLN A 24 7.34 -5.89 3.87
N PRO A 25 6.47 -5.22 3.09
CA PRO A 25 5.71 -5.89 2.04
C PRO A 25 6.54 -6.20 0.80
N LYS A 26 5.96 -7.03 -0.06
CA LYS A 26 6.30 -7.13 -1.48
C LYS A 26 5.27 -6.36 -2.30
N SER A 27 5.69 -5.81 -3.43
CA SER A 27 4.79 -5.13 -4.36
C SER A 27 5.39 -5.12 -5.76
N GLU A 28 4.53 -5.07 -6.78
CA GLU A 28 4.90 -4.81 -8.18
C GLU A 28 5.00 -3.29 -8.48
N GLY A 29 4.80 -2.44 -7.46
CA GLY A 29 4.74 -0.99 -7.61
C GLY A 29 3.34 -0.50 -7.98
N VAL A 30 3.23 0.81 -8.24
CA VAL A 30 1.94 1.44 -8.61
C VAL A 30 1.42 0.91 -9.94
N ARG A 31 0.17 0.45 -9.93
CA ARG A 31 -0.60 -0.04 -11.07
C ARG A 31 -1.80 0.87 -11.32
N TYR A 32 -2.40 0.75 -12.49
CA TYR A 32 -3.56 1.56 -12.89
C TYR A 32 -4.69 0.64 -13.30
N ALA A 33 -5.90 0.91 -12.80
CA ALA A 33 -7.08 0.09 -13.08
C ALA A 33 -7.49 0.14 -14.55
N ARG A 34 -7.25 1.28 -15.22
CA ARG A 34 -7.56 1.46 -16.63
C ARG A 34 -6.46 2.23 -17.35
N ARG A 35 -6.14 1.76 -18.55
CA ARG A 35 -5.26 2.43 -19.50
C ARG A 35 -6.01 2.63 -20.81
N THR A 36 -6.18 3.87 -21.24
CA THR A 36 -6.83 4.22 -22.50
C THR A 36 -5.86 4.98 -23.38
N HIS A 37 -5.88 4.65 -24.67
CA HIS A 37 -5.10 5.36 -25.67
C HIS A 37 -6.04 6.29 -26.44
N SER A 38 -5.71 7.57 -26.46
CA SER A 38 -6.38 8.54 -27.32
C SER A 38 -5.87 8.41 -28.77
N ALA A 39 -6.61 8.98 -29.72
CA ALA A 39 -6.28 8.96 -31.15
C ALA A 39 -4.93 9.65 -31.49
N ASP A 40 -4.41 10.47 -30.57
CA ASP A 40 -3.09 11.11 -30.61
C ASP A 40 -1.97 10.24 -29.99
N SER A 41 -2.27 8.99 -29.65
CA SER A 41 -1.39 8.06 -28.91
C SER A 41 -1.07 8.48 -27.47
N ALA A 42 -1.77 9.49 -26.91
CA ALA A 42 -1.62 9.82 -25.50
C ALA A 42 -2.18 8.69 -24.62
N LEU A 43 -1.39 8.30 -23.61
CA LEU A 43 -1.78 7.30 -22.62
C LEU A 43 -2.47 7.99 -21.45
N HIS A 44 -3.74 7.66 -21.24
CA HIS A 44 -4.49 8.03 -20.06
C HIS A 44 -4.48 6.86 -19.09
N GLN A 45 -4.03 7.12 -17.86
CA GLN A 45 -3.97 6.13 -16.80
C GLN A 45 -4.92 6.55 -15.67
N GLU A 46 -5.89 5.71 -15.34
CA GLU A 46 -6.94 6.00 -14.35
C GLU A 46 -6.94 4.97 -13.22
N GLY A 47 -7.34 5.41 -12.03
CA GLY A 47 -7.47 4.55 -10.86
C GLY A 47 -6.13 3.97 -10.41
N ALA A 48 -5.17 4.83 -10.07
CA ALA A 48 -3.88 4.40 -9.55
C ALA A 48 -4.04 3.67 -8.21
N TYR A 49 -3.44 2.48 -8.10
CA TYR A 49 -3.49 1.66 -6.90
C TYR A 49 -2.17 0.91 -6.69
N ILE A 50 -1.93 0.45 -5.47
CA ILE A 50 -0.82 -0.46 -5.17
C ILE A 50 -1.30 -1.58 -4.27
N GLU A 51 -0.80 -2.78 -4.55
CA GLU A 51 -1.00 -3.97 -3.73
C GLU A 51 0.27 -4.21 -2.92
N LEU A 52 0.11 -4.21 -1.60
CA LEU A 52 1.16 -4.54 -0.65
C LEU A 52 0.89 -5.95 -0.13
N VAL A 53 1.79 -6.87 -0.40
CA VAL A 53 1.59 -8.30 -0.20
C VAL A 53 2.54 -8.83 0.86
N TRP A 54 1.99 -9.57 1.84
CA TRP A 54 2.73 -10.33 2.82
C TRP A 54 2.35 -11.81 2.71
N SER A 55 3.29 -12.64 2.27
CA SER A 55 3.07 -14.08 2.11
C SER A 55 2.84 -14.79 3.45
N MET A 56 3.40 -14.27 4.53
CA MET A 56 3.28 -14.81 5.88
C MET A 56 3.54 -13.71 6.89
N ILE A 57 2.67 -13.63 7.89
CA ILE A 57 2.88 -12.84 9.09
C ILE A 57 2.90 -13.84 10.25
N GLU A 58 4.06 -13.93 10.90
CA GLU A 58 4.36 -14.99 11.88
C GLU A 58 3.57 -14.83 13.19
N ASP A 59 3.13 -13.61 13.51
CA ASP A 59 2.50 -13.28 14.78
C ASP A 59 1.22 -12.43 14.58
N GLN A 60 0.18 -12.74 15.35
CA GLN A 60 -1.04 -11.95 15.44
C GLN A 60 -0.76 -10.52 15.93
N SER A 61 0.22 -10.33 16.82
CA SER A 61 0.61 -8.99 17.30
C SER A 61 1.22 -8.15 16.17
N ALA A 62 1.99 -8.77 15.28
CA ALA A 62 2.57 -8.12 14.12
C ALA A 62 1.49 -7.72 13.10
N TYR A 63 0.48 -8.58 12.89
CA TYR A 63 -0.67 -8.24 12.06
C TYR A 63 -1.48 -7.09 12.63
N ALA A 64 -1.78 -7.09 13.93
CA ALA A 64 -2.47 -5.99 14.59
C ALA A 64 -1.68 -4.67 14.48
N THR A 65 -0.37 -4.71 14.71
CA THR A 65 0.53 -3.56 14.53
C THR A 65 0.50 -3.04 13.11
N LEU A 66 0.54 -3.93 12.11
CA LEU A 66 0.43 -3.57 10.71
C LEU A 66 -0.89 -2.86 10.42
N LEU A 67 -2.03 -3.41 10.86
CA LEU A 67 -3.32 -2.75 10.70
C LEU A 67 -3.35 -1.37 11.38
N THR A 68 -2.76 -1.22 12.56
CA THR A 68 -2.64 0.08 13.24
C THR A 68 -1.79 1.08 12.44
N GLN A 69 -0.69 0.65 11.81
CA GLN A 69 0.15 1.51 10.96
C GLN A 69 -0.63 2.10 9.77
N PHE A 70 -1.59 1.35 9.24
CA PHE A 70 -2.48 1.80 8.16
C PHE A 70 -3.76 2.47 8.67
N GLY A 71 -3.99 2.56 9.98
CA GLY A 71 -5.24 3.10 10.55
C GLY A 71 -6.44 2.16 10.40
N LEU A 72 -6.21 0.88 10.13
CA LEU A 72 -7.21 -0.16 9.85
C LEU A 72 -7.53 -1.03 11.08
N GLY A 73 -7.02 -0.69 12.26
CA GLY A 73 -7.21 -1.51 13.47
C GLY A 73 -8.68 -1.68 13.88
N SER A 74 -9.56 -0.73 13.52
CA SER A 74 -11.00 -0.79 13.76
C SER A 74 -11.83 -0.20 12.62
N ALA A 75 -11.20 0.12 11.49
CA ALA A 75 -11.82 0.78 10.35
C ALA A 75 -11.71 -0.10 9.10
N THR A 76 -12.71 -0.05 8.23
CA THR A 76 -12.70 -0.78 6.95
C THR A 76 -11.84 -0.10 5.88
N TYR A 77 -11.58 1.20 6.04
CA TYR A 77 -10.70 1.98 5.19
C TYR A 77 -10.07 3.14 5.99
N ALA A 78 -8.93 3.64 5.52
CA ALA A 78 -8.26 4.79 6.11
C ALA A 78 -7.48 5.59 5.06
N THR A 79 -7.47 6.92 5.19
CA THR A 79 -6.59 7.77 4.38
C THR A 79 -5.16 7.62 4.87
N VAL A 80 -4.22 7.38 3.96
CA VAL A 80 -2.81 7.16 4.27
C VAL A 80 -1.89 7.93 3.33
N THR A 81 -0.71 8.23 3.82
CA THR A 81 0.43 8.66 3.02
C THR A 81 1.42 7.50 2.98
N VAL A 82 1.81 7.06 1.79
CA VAL A 82 2.70 5.92 1.58
C VAL A 82 3.93 6.32 0.77
N TYR A 83 5.07 5.72 1.06
CA TYR A 83 6.30 5.83 0.28
C TYR A 83 6.58 4.48 -0.37
N VAL A 84 6.32 4.38 -1.67
CA VAL A 84 6.28 3.12 -2.42
C VAL A 84 6.86 3.31 -3.81
N PRO A 85 7.37 2.24 -4.45
CA PRO A 85 7.84 2.31 -5.83
C PRO A 85 6.68 2.61 -6.79
N ASN A 86 6.91 3.56 -7.71
CA ASN A 86 6.02 3.80 -8.85
C ASN A 86 6.17 2.71 -9.92
N GLU A 87 5.48 2.84 -11.05
CA GLU A 87 5.56 1.91 -12.20
C GLU A 87 6.98 1.76 -12.79
N ARG A 88 7.90 2.66 -12.46
CA ARG A 88 9.33 2.63 -12.87
C ARG A 88 10.27 2.23 -11.72
N TYR A 89 9.72 1.70 -10.63
CA TYR A 89 10.46 1.33 -9.41
C TYR A 89 11.19 2.48 -8.72
N ILE A 90 10.78 3.73 -8.97
CA ILE A 90 11.26 4.92 -8.26
C ILE A 90 10.36 5.13 -7.05
N TYR A 91 10.95 5.19 -5.85
CA TYR A 91 10.18 5.41 -4.64
C TYR A 91 9.68 6.84 -4.56
N THR A 92 8.36 6.98 -4.56
CA THR A 92 7.64 8.25 -4.54
C THR A 92 6.63 8.23 -3.41
N ARG A 93 6.30 9.41 -2.89
CA ARG A 93 5.29 9.58 -1.87
C ARG A 93 3.92 9.76 -2.52
N TYR A 94 2.94 9.03 -2.03
CA TYR A 94 1.55 9.09 -2.50
C TYR A 94 0.61 9.28 -1.32
N ASN A 95 -0.46 10.06 -1.53
CA ASN A 95 -1.69 9.93 -0.75
C ASN A 95 -2.55 8.84 -1.36
N GLY A 96 -3.33 8.15 -0.53
CA GLY A 96 -4.34 7.21 -1.01
C GLY A 96 -5.26 6.73 0.11
N VAL A 97 -6.11 5.78 -0.23
CA VAL A 97 -7.05 5.14 0.71
C VAL A 97 -6.65 3.68 0.84
N ALA A 98 -6.18 3.30 2.03
CA ALA A 98 -5.92 1.91 2.40
C ALA A 98 -7.23 1.20 2.73
N LEU A 99 -7.36 -0.04 2.27
CA LEU A 99 -8.52 -0.89 2.54
C LEU A 99 -8.14 -2.03 3.48
N LEU A 100 -9.07 -2.40 4.36
CA LEU A 100 -8.91 -3.54 5.26
C LEU A 100 -8.70 -4.83 4.44
N PRO A 101 -7.61 -5.58 4.67
CA PRO A 101 -7.34 -6.80 3.93
C PRO A 101 -8.28 -7.93 4.39
N GLU A 102 -8.69 -8.78 3.46
CA GLU A 102 -9.26 -10.08 3.78
C GLU A 102 -8.11 -11.05 4.08
N ALA A 103 -7.80 -11.24 5.36
CA ALA A 103 -6.74 -12.16 5.77
C ALA A 103 -7.29 -13.57 5.97
N SER A 104 -6.65 -14.56 5.35
CA SER A 104 -6.94 -15.97 5.61
C SER A 104 -6.05 -16.50 6.73
N GLN A 105 -6.65 -17.19 7.71
CA GLN A 105 -5.88 -17.94 8.71
C GLN A 105 -5.74 -19.38 8.23
N ARG A 106 -4.49 -19.85 8.13
CA ARG A 106 -4.19 -21.24 7.77
C ARG A 106 -3.01 -21.74 8.61
N ASP A 107 -3.18 -22.92 9.21
CA ASP A 107 -2.16 -23.58 10.04
C ASP A 107 -1.61 -22.68 11.16
N TYR A 108 -2.50 -21.98 11.88
CA TYR A 108 -2.18 -21.03 12.97
C TYR A 108 -1.44 -19.74 12.57
N PHE A 109 -1.11 -19.56 11.27
CA PHE A 109 -0.47 -18.35 10.76
C PHE A 109 -1.42 -17.51 9.91
N ILE A 110 -1.18 -16.20 9.88
CA ILE A 110 -1.87 -15.28 8.99
C ILE A 110 -1.10 -15.25 7.67
N ARG A 111 -1.75 -15.69 6.59
CA ARG A 111 -1.11 -15.84 5.27
C ARG A 111 -1.84 -15.03 4.21
N ASP A 112 -1.08 -14.70 3.17
CA ASP A 112 -1.57 -14.05 1.96
C ASP A 112 -2.32 -12.74 2.24
N VAL A 113 -1.77 -11.93 3.16
CA VAL A 113 -2.33 -10.62 3.49
C VAL A 113 -2.03 -9.66 2.35
N VAL A 114 -3.06 -9.05 1.79
CA VAL A 114 -2.95 -8.05 0.73
C VAL A 114 -3.65 -6.77 1.15
N ILE A 115 -2.88 -5.74 1.49
CA ILE A 115 -3.43 -4.39 1.73
C ILE A 115 -3.37 -3.63 0.40
N VAL A 116 -4.54 -3.22 -0.07
CA VAL A 116 -4.68 -2.40 -1.28
C VAL A 116 -4.80 -0.94 -0.87
N VAL A 117 -3.97 -0.09 -1.47
CA VAL A 117 -4.11 1.37 -1.37
C VAL A 117 -4.56 1.90 -2.73
N ARG A 118 -5.76 2.48 -2.76
CA ARG A 118 -6.40 3.03 -3.97
C ARG A 118 -6.33 4.55 -4.00
N ASP A 119 -6.77 5.10 -5.13
CA ASP A 119 -6.85 6.54 -5.39
C ASP A 119 -5.52 7.25 -5.13
N LEU A 120 -4.43 6.63 -5.61
CA LEU A 120 -3.09 7.14 -5.38
C LEU A 120 -2.86 8.47 -6.10
N SER A 121 -2.44 9.48 -5.35
CA SER A 121 -2.06 10.80 -5.84
C SER A 121 -0.67 11.17 -5.36
N ALA A 122 0.25 11.49 -6.27
CA ALA A 122 1.64 11.81 -5.95
C ALA A 122 1.76 13.15 -5.20
N LEU A 123 2.70 13.21 -4.26
CA LEU A 123 3.00 14.37 -3.39
C LEU A 123 4.39 14.97 -3.63
#